data_AF-A0A9E2UPR7-F1
#
_entry.id   AF-A0A9E2UPR7-F1
#
_cell.length_a   1.000
_cell.length_b   1.000
_cell.length_c   1.000
_cell.angle_alpha   90.00
_cell.angle_beta   90.00
_cell.angle_gamma   90.00
#
_symmetry.space_group_name_H-M   'P 1'
#
loop_
_entity.id
_entity.type
_entity.pdbx_description
1 polymer ?
#
loop_
_entity_poly.entity_id
_entity_poly.type
_entity_poly.pdbx_seq_one_letter_code
_entity_poly.pdbx_strand_id
1 'polypeptide(L)'
;MTLDVNTKAVVKNAYRITKHRGKTALRIRIPGGYLKAKHFDLLKEIAEVYGDGIVHLTTRQGFEISGIDYSSIPKVNSLINPLLQDLEIDIGVIIKDTSNGYPSAGTRNIAACIGNRVCPFANYNTTALAQRIEKEIYPNDYHVKVALTGCPNDCIKSRMNDFGIVG
;
A
#
# COMPACT_ATOMS: atom_id res chain seq x y z
N MET A 1 -12.73 25.73 16.29
CA MET A 1 -12.94 24.55 17.14
C MET A 1 -11.65 23.74 17.19
N THR A 2 -11.16 23.44 18.38
CA THR A 2 -10.02 22.53 18.60
C THR A 2 -10.49 21.10 18.32
N LEU A 3 -9.86 20.42 17.36
CA LEU A 3 -10.14 19.02 17.02
C LEU A 3 -9.08 18.18 17.73
N ASP A 4 -9.48 17.46 18.77
CA ASP A 4 -8.61 16.49 19.44
C ASP A 4 -8.72 15.14 18.72
N VAL A 5 -7.60 14.55 18.34
CA VAL A 5 -7.54 13.35 17.50
C VAL A 5 -6.48 12.41 18.04
N ASN A 6 -6.87 11.16 18.28
CA ASN A 6 -5.93 10.09 18.57
C ASN A 6 -5.14 9.72 17.31
N THR A 7 -3.94 10.30 17.16
CA THR A 7 -3.08 10.11 15.99
C THR A 7 -2.63 8.66 15.81
N LYS A 8 -2.45 7.90 16.89
CA LYS A 8 -2.08 6.48 16.82
C LYS A 8 -3.20 5.64 16.21
N ALA A 9 -4.45 5.93 16.56
CA ALA A 9 -5.61 5.25 16.00
C ALA A 9 -5.74 5.53 14.49
N VAL A 10 -5.56 6.78 14.07
CA VAL A 10 -5.60 7.16 12.66
C VAL A 10 -4.52 6.43 11.85
N VAL A 11 -3.26 6.51 12.30
CA VAL A 11 -2.13 5.98 11.52
C VAL A 11 -2.18 4.45 11.39
N LYS A 12 -2.86 3.74 12.31
CA LYS A 12 -2.95 2.28 12.30
C LYS A 12 -3.56 1.73 11.01
N ASN A 13 -4.59 2.39 10.47
CA ASN A 13 -5.33 1.93 9.28
C ASN A 13 -4.73 2.44 7.97
N ALA A 14 -3.40 2.55 7.90
CA ALA A 14 -2.62 3.07 6.78
C ALA A 14 -2.81 4.57 6.43
N TYR A 15 -3.57 5.32 7.23
CA TYR A 15 -3.71 6.76 7.07
C TYR A 15 -2.47 7.54 7.52
N ARG A 16 -2.40 8.81 7.12
CA ARG A 16 -1.36 9.76 7.54
C ARG A 16 -1.95 10.99 8.20
N ILE A 17 -1.25 11.50 9.20
CA ILE A 17 -1.51 12.84 9.72
C ILE A 17 -0.95 13.83 8.71
N THR A 18 -1.80 14.73 8.20
CA THR A 18 -1.40 15.75 7.24
C THR A 18 -1.19 17.10 7.93
N LYS A 19 -0.56 18.04 7.21
CA LYS A 19 -0.42 19.43 7.67
C LYS A 19 -1.77 20.18 7.75
N HIS A 20 -2.80 19.67 7.06
CA HIS A 20 -4.12 20.28 7.02
C HIS A 20 -4.99 19.69 8.13
N ARG A 21 -5.45 20.54 9.05
CA ARG A 21 -6.27 20.11 10.19
C ARG A 21 -7.58 19.48 9.69
N GLY A 22 -7.99 18.37 10.31
CA GLY A 22 -9.20 17.63 9.92
C GLY A 22 -9.04 16.72 8.71
N LYS A 23 -7.91 16.80 8.00
CA LYS A 23 -7.64 16.06 6.77
C LYS A 23 -6.57 14.97 6.96
N THR A 24 -6.76 13.87 6.26
CA THR A 24 -5.87 12.71 6.22
C THR A 24 -5.53 12.32 4.78
N ALA A 25 -4.57 11.42 4.64
CA ALA A 25 -4.26 10.77 3.37
C ALA A 25 -4.22 9.25 3.57
N LEU A 26 -4.90 8.52 2.71
CA LEU A 26 -4.92 7.05 2.71
C LEU A 26 -3.78 6.53 1.85
N ARG A 27 -2.96 5.63 2.41
CA ARG A 27 -1.95 4.89 1.65
C ARG A 27 -2.44 3.50 1.26
N ILE A 28 -2.38 3.20 -0.01
CA ILE A 28 -2.82 1.94 -0.59
C ILE A 28 -1.60 1.07 -0.87
N ARG A 29 -1.65 -0.15 -0.34
CA ARG A 29 -0.63 -1.19 -0.51
C ARG A 29 -0.87 -1.93 -1.81
N ILE A 30 0.21 -2.18 -2.55
CA ILE A 30 0.23 -2.94 -3.80
C ILE A 30 1.52 -3.76 -3.80
N PRO A 31 1.51 -4.98 -3.23
CA PRO A 31 2.69 -5.82 -3.14
C PRO A 31 3.28 -6.09 -4.53
N GLY A 32 4.54 -5.68 -4.72
CA GLY A 32 5.25 -5.81 -6.00
C GLY A 32 4.77 -4.85 -7.10
N GLY A 33 3.99 -3.81 -6.75
CA GLY A 33 3.58 -2.75 -7.67
C GLY A 33 2.66 -3.20 -8.81
N TYR A 34 2.01 -4.36 -8.67
CA TYR A 34 1.19 -4.96 -9.73
C TYR A 34 -0.31 -4.87 -9.39
N LEU A 35 -0.99 -3.88 -9.98
CA LEU A 35 -2.41 -3.61 -9.75
C LEU A 35 -3.25 -3.97 -10.99
N LYS A 36 -4.40 -4.63 -10.78
CA LYS A 36 -5.39 -4.87 -11.84
C LYS A 36 -6.09 -3.55 -12.21
N ALA A 37 -6.28 -3.31 -13.51
CA ALA A 37 -6.85 -2.06 -14.02
C ALA A 37 -8.22 -1.68 -13.42
N LYS A 38 -9.08 -2.69 -13.13
CA LYS A 38 -10.40 -2.50 -12.50
C LYS A 38 -10.37 -1.68 -11.20
N HIS A 39 -9.25 -1.67 -10.49
CA HIS A 39 -9.15 -0.95 -9.22
C HIS A 39 -8.94 0.56 -9.40
N PHE A 40 -8.53 1.03 -10.59
CA PHE A 40 -8.39 2.47 -10.83
C PHE A 40 -9.73 3.21 -10.70
N ASP A 41 -10.84 2.57 -11.05
CA ASP A 41 -12.17 3.17 -10.89
C ASP A 41 -12.47 3.46 -9.41
N LEU A 42 -12.14 2.51 -8.53
CA LEU A 42 -12.29 2.68 -7.09
C LEU A 42 -11.33 3.76 -6.54
N LEU A 43 -10.07 3.79 -6.99
CA LEU A 43 -9.11 4.83 -6.61
C LEU A 43 -9.61 6.23 -7.00
N LYS A 44 -10.14 6.34 -8.22
CA LYS A 44 -10.72 7.56 -8.75
C LYS A 44 -11.92 8.01 -7.92
N GLU A 45 -12.87 7.10 -7.66
CA GLU A 45 -14.05 7.41 -6.85
C GLU A 45 -13.67 7.93 -5.46
N ILE A 46 -12.73 7.26 -4.78
CA ILE A 46 -12.29 7.69 -3.45
C ILE A 46 -11.64 9.08 -3.52
N ALA A 47 -10.79 9.34 -4.52
CA ALA A 47 -10.12 10.61 -4.68
C ALA A 47 -11.08 11.77 -4.99
N GLU A 48 -12.04 11.57 -5.90
CA GLU A 48 -12.98 12.61 -6.33
C GLU A 48 -14.09 12.90 -5.29
N VAL A 49 -14.60 11.85 -4.62
CA VAL A 49 -15.75 11.98 -3.71
C VAL A 49 -15.33 12.28 -2.28
N TYR A 50 -14.26 11.64 -1.79
CA TYR A 50 -13.83 11.73 -0.40
C TYR A 50 -12.52 12.49 -0.22
N GLY A 51 -11.71 12.62 -1.26
CA GLY A 51 -10.43 13.33 -1.25
C GLY A 51 -10.51 14.73 -1.86
N ASP A 52 -9.36 15.20 -2.35
CA ASP A 52 -9.21 16.47 -3.07
C ASP A 52 -9.03 16.27 -4.59
N GLY A 53 -9.39 15.10 -5.12
CA GLY A 53 -9.21 14.73 -6.52
C GLY A 53 -7.77 14.36 -6.90
N ILE A 54 -6.85 14.31 -5.94
CA ILE A 54 -5.42 14.05 -6.20
C ILE A 54 -5.05 12.64 -5.71
N VAL A 55 -4.35 11.91 -6.57
CA VAL A 55 -3.71 10.64 -6.25
C VAL A 55 -2.20 10.76 -6.49
N HIS A 56 -1.42 10.52 -5.45
CA HIS A 56 0.04 10.52 -5.52
C HIS A 56 0.59 9.10 -5.68
N LEU A 57 1.40 8.88 -6.72
CA LEU A 57 2.18 7.65 -6.89
C LEU A 57 3.39 7.67 -5.96
N THR A 58 3.46 6.70 -5.06
CA THR A 58 4.53 6.65 -4.06
C THR A 58 5.80 6.02 -4.63
N THR A 59 6.95 6.34 -4.02
CA THR A 59 8.26 5.74 -4.37
C THR A 59 8.33 4.23 -4.14
N ARG A 60 7.34 3.64 -3.47
CA ARG A 60 7.23 2.21 -3.21
C ARG A 60 6.11 1.55 -3.99
N GLN A 61 5.67 2.15 -5.10
CA GLN A 61 4.70 1.57 -6.03
C GLN A 61 3.30 1.33 -5.44
N GLY A 62 2.96 2.04 -4.36
CA GLY A 62 1.58 2.21 -3.89
C GLY A 62 1.01 3.58 -4.29
N PHE A 63 -0.25 3.82 -3.94
CA PHE A 63 -0.92 5.11 -4.13
C PHE A 63 -1.18 5.79 -2.79
N GLU A 64 -1.21 7.13 -2.79
CA GLU A 64 -1.63 7.94 -1.65
C GLU A 64 -2.76 8.88 -2.11
N ILE A 65 -3.95 8.74 -1.52
CA ILE A 65 -5.11 9.58 -1.81
C ILE A 65 -5.19 10.66 -0.72
N SER A 66 -5.08 11.94 -1.12
CA SER A 66 -5.05 13.08 -0.21
C SER A 66 -6.42 13.70 0.04
N GLY A 67 -6.49 14.61 1.03
CA GLY A 67 -7.65 15.48 1.23
C GLY A 67 -8.84 14.82 1.93
N ILE A 68 -8.70 13.60 2.45
CA ILE A 68 -9.80 12.85 3.07
C ILE A 68 -10.17 13.46 4.42
N ASP A 69 -11.44 13.80 4.63
CA ASP A 69 -11.92 14.22 5.95
C ASP A 69 -11.89 13.07 6.96
N TYR A 70 -11.51 13.36 8.21
CA TYR A 70 -11.53 12.34 9.27
C TYR A 70 -12.90 11.69 9.46
N SER A 71 -14.00 12.43 9.25
CA SER A 71 -15.36 11.90 9.30
C SER A 71 -15.65 10.85 8.21
N SER A 72 -14.90 10.88 7.11
CA SER A 72 -15.10 9.98 5.96
C SER A 72 -14.30 8.68 6.08
N ILE A 73 -13.37 8.56 7.04
CA ILE A 73 -12.53 7.36 7.23
C ILE A 73 -13.35 6.05 7.28
N PRO A 74 -14.43 5.93 8.08
CA PRO A 74 -15.18 4.68 8.17
C PRO A 74 -15.78 4.26 6.83
N LYS A 75 -16.25 5.23 6.04
CA LYS A 75 -16.83 4.98 4.71
C LYS A 75 -15.76 4.56 3.71
N VAL A 76 -14.63 5.25 3.70
CA VAL A 76 -13.48 4.92 2.84
C VAL A 76 -12.93 3.53 3.18
N ASN A 77 -12.83 3.18 4.46
CA ASN A 77 -12.42 1.84 4.91
C ASN A 77 -13.31 0.73 4.33
N SER A 78 -14.63 0.94 4.32
CA SER A 78 -15.56 -0.02 3.72
C SER A 78 -15.42 -0.09 2.19
N LEU A 79 -15.13 1.03 1.52
CA LEU A 79 -14.99 1.09 0.06
C LEU A 79 -13.74 0.37 -0.45
N ILE A 80 -12.64 0.35 0.33
CA ILE A 80 -11.41 -0.33 -0.07
C ILE A 80 -11.45 -1.85 0.11
N ASN A 81 -12.55 -2.44 0.58
CA ASN A 81 -12.68 -3.89 0.76
C ASN A 81 -12.34 -4.71 -0.49
N PRO A 82 -12.78 -4.35 -1.72
CA PRO A 82 -12.40 -5.08 -2.92
C PRO A 82 -10.89 -5.00 -3.21
N LEU A 83 -10.22 -3.90 -2.86
CA LEU A 83 -8.76 -3.79 -2.96
C LEU A 83 -8.07 -4.73 -1.97
N LEU A 84 -8.53 -4.77 -0.71
CA LEU A 84 -7.98 -5.67 0.31
C LEU A 84 -8.18 -7.14 -0.05
N GLN A 85 -9.33 -7.48 -0.62
CA GLN A 85 -9.61 -8.82 -1.09
C GLN A 85 -8.59 -9.24 -2.15
N ASP A 86 -8.48 -8.48 -3.24
CA ASP A 86 -7.62 -8.83 -4.38
C ASP A 86 -6.11 -8.76 -4.07
N LEU A 87 -5.67 -7.81 -3.24
CA LEU A 87 -4.25 -7.53 -3.03
C LEU A 87 -3.64 -8.18 -1.80
N GLU A 88 -4.46 -8.59 -0.83
CA GLU A 88 -4.00 -9.17 0.45
C GLU A 88 -4.61 -10.56 0.65
N ILE A 89 -5.94 -10.68 0.69
CA ILE A 89 -6.61 -11.95 1.06
C ILE A 89 -6.41 -13.03 -0.01
N ASP A 90 -6.58 -12.69 -1.28
CA ASP A 90 -6.43 -13.62 -2.41
C ASP A 90 -4.99 -14.14 -2.56
N ILE A 91 -4.00 -13.39 -2.06
CA ILE A 91 -2.59 -13.81 -2.01
C ILE A 91 -2.23 -14.57 -0.72
N GLY A 92 -3.20 -14.73 0.20
CA GLY A 92 -3.10 -15.54 1.40
C GLY A 92 -2.81 -14.80 2.71
N VAL A 93 -2.87 -13.46 2.72
CA VAL A 93 -2.75 -12.66 3.95
C VAL A 93 -3.96 -12.89 4.84
N ILE A 94 -3.72 -13.11 6.13
CA ILE A 94 -4.78 -13.32 7.12
C ILE A 94 -5.21 -11.97 7.70
N ILE A 95 -6.34 -11.44 7.25
CA ILE A 95 -6.98 -10.23 7.78
C ILE A 95 -8.26 -10.64 8.54
N LYS A 96 -8.31 -10.34 9.85
CA LYS A 96 -9.44 -10.73 10.73
C LYS A 96 -10.71 -9.92 10.48
N ASP A 97 -10.56 -8.65 10.18
CA ASP A 97 -11.67 -7.73 9.94
C ASP A 97 -11.31 -6.76 8.82
N THR A 98 -12.01 -6.88 7.70
CA THR A 98 -11.84 -6.01 6.52
C THR A 98 -12.65 -4.73 6.64
N SER A 99 -13.71 -4.70 7.45
CA SER A 99 -14.64 -3.57 7.57
C SER A 99 -13.95 -2.28 8.03
N ASN A 100 -12.86 -2.42 8.79
CA ASN A 100 -12.06 -1.32 9.30
C ASN A 100 -10.89 -0.93 8.37
N GLY A 101 -10.82 -1.44 7.14
CA GLY A 101 -9.74 -1.11 6.20
C GLY A 101 -8.45 -1.87 6.54
N TYR A 102 -7.28 -1.26 6.30
CA TYR A 102 -6.00 -1.91 6.56
C TYR A 102 -5.80 -2.21 8.06
N PRO A 103 -5.40 -3.44 8.46
CA PRO A 103 -5.18 -3.79 9.86
C PRO A 103 -3.91 -3.16 10.48
N SER A 104 -2.92 -2.80 9.65
CA SER A 104 -1.67 -2.18 10.08
C SER A 104 -1.03 -1.31 8.98
N ALA A 105 -0.22 -0.36 9.41
CA ALA A 105 0.59 0.55 8.59
C ALA A 105 2.11 0.40 8.79
N GLY A 106 2.53 -0.52 9.67
CA GLY A 106 3.92 -0.68 10.10
C GLY A 106 4.79 -1.19 8.96
N THR A 107 4.53 -2.43 8.53
CA THR A 107 5.17 -3.00 7.34
C THR A 107 4.95 -2.07 6.17
N ARG A 108 6.00 -1.69 5.44
CA ARG A 108 5.84 -0.84 4.25
C ARG A 108 5.55 -1.70 3.03
N ASN A 109 4.82 -1.13 2.07
CA ASN A 109 4.52 -1.80 0.80
C ASN A 109 5.77 -2.43 0.21
N ILE A 110 5.73 -3.72 -0.14
CA ILE A 110 6.86 -4.40 -0.75
C ILE A 110 7.01 -3.91 -2.18
N ALA A 111 8.18 -3.34 -2.50
CA ALA A 111 8.46 -2.81 -3.83
C ALA A 111 9.23 -3.84 -4.67
N ALA A 112 8.93 -3.93 -5.96
CA ALA A 112 9.60 -4.84 -6.88
C ALA A 112 9.85 -4.19 -8.23
N CYS A 113 10.97 -4.49 -8.90
CA CYS A 113 11.05 -4.17 -10.33
C CYS A 113 10.05 -5.03 -11.13
N ILE A 114 9.84 -4.72 -12.41
CA ILE A 114 8.88 -5.45 -13.27
C ILE A 114 9.17 -6.97 -13.37
N GLY A 115 10.43 -7.37 -13.09
CA GLY A 115 10.85 -8.77 -13.05
C GLY A 115 10.83 -9.46 -14.41
N ASN A 116 10.94 -10.79 -14.40
CA ASN A 116 10.98 -11.62 -15.61
C ASN A 116 9.63 -11.73 -16.33
N ARG A 117 8.61 -11.01 -15.85
CA ARG A 117 7.33 -10.85 -16.51
C ARG A 117 7.45 -10.04 -17.82
N VAL A 118 8.42 -9.14 -17.85
CA VAL A 118 8.67 -8.23 -18.99
C VAL A 118 10.17 -8.08 -19.26
N CYS A 119 10.99 -7.94 -18.22
CA CYS A 119 12.42 -7.67 -18.39
C CYS A 119 13.19 -8.95 -18.73
N PRO A 120 13.97 -8.98 -19.83
CA PRO A 120 14.75 -10.16 -20.23
C PRO A 120 15.94 -10.43 -19.29
N PHE A 121 16.39 -9.44 -18.52
CA PHE A 121 17.53 -9.59 -17.61
C PHE A 121 17.16 -10.16 -16.25
N ALA A 122 15.87 -10.23 -15.93
CA ALA A 122 15.45 -10.64 -14.60
C ALA A 122 15.50 -12.16 -14.43
N ASN A 123 16.18 -12.60 -13.38
CA ASN A 123 16.42 -14.01 -13.08
C ASN A 123 15.21 -14.70 -12.43
N TYR A 124 14.21 -13.93 -11.97
CA TYR A 124 13.01 -14.46 -11.33
C TYR A 124 11.80 -13.52 -11.44
N ASN A 125 10.63 -14.05 -11.08
CA ASN A 125 9.39 -13.28 -10.98
C ASN A 125 9.35 -12.52 -9.65
N THR A 126 9.76 -11.26 -9.70
CA THR A 126 9.86 -10.36 -8.54
C THR A 126 8.51 -10.07 -7.91
N THR A 127 7.45 -9.87 -8.70
CA THR A 127 6.09 -9.66 -8.19
C THR A 127 5.56 -10.87 -7.43
N ALA A 128 5.75 -12.08 -7.98
CA ALA A 128 5.29 -13.30 -7.33
C ALA A 128 6.03 -13.53 -5.99
N LEU A 129 7.33 -13.27 -5.94
CA LEU A 129 8.08 -13.35 -4.68
C LEU A 129 7.66 -12.23 -3.70
N ALA A 130 7.37 -11.02 -4.19
CA ALA A 130 6.85 -9.94 -3.35
C ALA A 130 5.54 -10.31 -2.64
N GLN A 131 4.59 -10.89 -3.39
CA GLN A 131 3.30 -11.34 -2.84
C GLN A 131 3.48 -12.49 -1.84
N ARG A 132 4.39 -13.42 -2.13
CA ARG A 132 4.74 -14.50 -1.18
C ARG A 132 5.32 -13.94 0.12
N ILE A 133 6.19 -12.94 0.06
CA ILE A 133 6.74 -12.31 1.26
C ILE A 133 5.65 -11.52 1.99
N GLU A 134 4.79 -10.78 1.28
CA GLU A 134 3.68 -10.03 1.89
C GLU A 134 2.81 -10.95 2.75
N LYS A 135 2.45 -12.13 2.24
CA LYS A 135 1.72 -13.15 3.00
C LYS A 135 2.38 -13.50 4.34
N GLU A 136 3.70 -13.60 4.38
CA GLU A 136 4.43 -14.04 5.58
C GLU A 136 4.65 -12.91 6.58
N ILE A 137 4.77 -11.67 6.11
CA ILE A 137 5.10 -10.54 6.98
C ILE A 137 3.89 -9.68 7.32
N TYR A 138 2.89 -9.56 6.46
CA TYR A 138 1.72 -8.72 6.69
C TYR A 138 0.57 -9.55 7.29
N PRO A 139 -0.19 -9.04 8.28
CA PRO A 139 -0.07 -7.74 8.95
C PRO A 139 0.87 -7.71 10.17
N ASN A 140 1.79 -6.73 10.23
CA ASN A 140 2.57 -6.42 11.43
C ASN A 140 2.85 -4.91 11.60
N ASP A 141 3.09 -4.49 12.84
CA ASP A 141 3.32 -3.09 13.22
C ASP A 141 4.80 -2.65 13.13
N TYR A 142 5.71 -3.56 12.77
CA TYR A 142 7.14 -3.24 12.64
C TYR A 142 7.41 -2.45 11.36
N HIS A 143 8.18 -1.38 11.49
CA HIS A 143 8.59 -0.57 10.34
C HIS A 143 9.73 -1.26 9.60
N VAL A 144 9.38 -2.00 8.55
CA VAL A 144 10.33 -2.72 7.69
C VAL A 144 10.01 -2.42 6.23
N LYS A 145 11.06 -2.18 5.43
CA LYS A 145 11.01 -2.01 3.98
C LYS A 145 11.67 -3.20 3.31
N VAL A 146 10.90 -3.91 2.51
CA VAL A 146 11.41 -5.00 1.65
C VAL A 146 11.38 -4.56 0.20
N ALA A 147 12.43 -4.86 -0.56
CA ALA A 147 12.45 -4.58 -1.99
C ALA A 147 13.15 -5.67 -2.81
N LEU A 148 12.64 -5.91 -4.02
CA LEU A 148 13.06 -7.00 -4.88
C LEU A 148 13.47 -6.51 -6.28
N THR A 149 14.71 -6.76 -6.66
CA THR A 149 15.17 -6.58 -8.05
C THR A 149 15.51 -7.92 -8.67
N GLY A 150 15.15 -8.10 -9.94
CA GLY A 150 15.37 -9.33 -10.68
C GLY A 150 16.81 -9.54 -11.17
N CYS A 151 17.65 -8.51 -11.13
CA CYS A 151 19.04 -8.57 -11.62
C CYS A 151 19.92 -7.50 -10.93
N PRO A 152 21.27 -7.55 -11.12
CA PRO A 152 22.20 -6.62 -10.49
C PRO A 152 22.05 -5.13 -10.86
N ASN A 153 21.33 -4.81 -11.95
CA ASN A 153 21.02 -3.43 -12.38
C ASN A 153 20.23 -2.64 -11.34
N ASP A 154 19.51 -3.35 -10.46
CA ASP A 154 18.90 -2.78 -9.27
C ASP A 154 17.95 -1.59 -9.53
N CYS A 155 16.98 -1.81 -10.41
CA CYS A 155 16.02 -0.79 -10.84
C CYS A 155 15.15 -0.26 -9.68
N ILE A 156 14.89 -1.08 -8.65
CA ILE A 156 14.08 -0.70 -7.48
C ILE A 156 14.92 -0.19 -6.29
N LYS A 157 16.25 -0.15 -6.44
CA LYS A 157 17.20 0.20 -5.37
C LYS A 157 17.04 -0.69 -4.14
N SER A 158 16.97 -2.00 -4.33
CA SER A 158 16.79 -2.99 -3.26
C SER A 158 17.86 -2.88 -2.18
N ARG A 159 19.08 -2.48 -2.54
CA ARG A 159 20.19 -2.24 -1.60
C ARG A 159 19.96 -1.09 -0.60
N MET A 160 19.00 -0.20 -0.87
CA MET A 160 18.65 0.93 0.02
C MET A 160 17.50 0.58 1.00
N ASN A 161 17.07 -0.68 1.03
CA ASN A 161 15.96 -1.15 1.85
C ASN A 161 16.48 -2.01 3.00
N ASP A 162 15.68 -2.16 4.06
CA ASP A 162 16.05 -2.97 5.24
C ASP A 162 16.30 -4.44 4.85
N PHE A 163 15.53 -4.95 3.89
CA PHE A 163 15.76 -6.25 3.27
C PHE A 163 15.64 -6.15 1.74
N GLY A 164 16.76 -6.40 1.06
CA GLY A 164 16.86 -6.33 -0.40
C GLY A 164 17.18 -7.70 -1.02
N ILE A 165 16.38 -8.13 -1.99
CA ILE A 165 16.66 -9.33 -2.78
C ILE A 165 17.12 -8.90 -4.17
N VAL A 166 18.29 -9.36 -4.59
CA VAL A 166 18.87 -9.12 -5.92
C VAL A 166 18.98 -10.46 -6.61
N GLY A 167 18.39 -10.55 -7.81
CA GLY A 167 18.48 -11.72 -8.68
C GLY A 167 19.81 -11.81 -9.39
#